data_AF-A0A954BX13-F1
#
_entry.id   AF-A0A954BX13-F1
#
_cell.length_a   1.000
_cell.length_b   1.000
_cell.length_c   1.000
_cell.angle_alpha   90.00
_cell.angle_beta   90.00
_cell.angle_gamma   90.00
#
_symmetry.space_group_name_H-M   'P 1'
#
loop_
_entity.id
_entity.type
_entity.pdbx_description
1 polymer ?
#
loop_
_entity_poly.entity_id
_entity_poly.type
_entity_poly.pdbx_seq_one_letter_code
_entity_poly.pdbx_strand_id
1 'polypeptide(L)' 'MSNKTKAYKVLVKGELRGPFKESSIINGIRSGMVPLTAKLQDLETGEYIMARDLVDETKLDYDNTIPLFDGDF' A
#
# COMPACT_ATOMS: atom_id res chain seq x y z
N MET A 1 5.89 12.64 14.07
CA MET A 1 6.22 11.41 13.33
C MET A 1 6.55 11.80 11.90
N SER A 2 7.77 11.53 11.40
CA SER A 2 8.11 11.79 10.00
C SER A 2 7.20 10.94 9.12
N ASN A 3 6.33 11.58 8.34
CA ASN A 3 5.48 10.93 7.36
C ASN A 3 6.34 10.49 6.16
N LYS A 4 7.22 9.50 6.36
CA LYS A 4 8.01 8.91 5.28
C LYS A 4 7.06 8.09 4.43
N THR A 5 6.77 8.57 3.23
CA THR A 5 5.97 7.82 2.26
C THR A 5 6.76 6.59 1.85
N LYS A 6 6.34 5.40 2.30
CA LYS A 6 6.96 4.14 1.89
C LYS A 6 6.86 3.96 0.38
N ALA A 7 7.90 3.37 -0.19
CA ALA A 7 8.02 3.13 -1.62
C ALA A 7 8.45 1.69 -1.87
N TYR A 8 7.94 1.12 -2.95
CA TYR A 8 8.13 -0.28 -3.28
C TYR A 8 8.47 -0.45 -4.77
N LYS A 9 9.15 -1.54 -5.12
CA LYS A 9 9.28 -2.02 -6.50
C LYS A 9 8.41 -3.26 -6.70
N VAL A 10 7.72 -3.35 -7.82
CA VAL A 10 6.89 -4.52 -8.17
C VAL A 10 7.73 -5.48 -8.99
N LEU A 11 7.84 -6.73 -8.56
CA LEU A 11 8.48 -7.78 -9.34
C LEU A 11 7.51 -8.32 -10.40
N VAL A 12 7.77 -8.01 -11.66
CA VAL A 12 6.97 -8.42 -12.82
C VAL A 12 7.84 -9.25 -13.75
N LYS A 13 7.51 -10.54 -13.94
CA LYS A 13 8.23 -11.46 -14.83
C LYS A 13 9.77 -11.50 -14.61
N GLY A 14 10.20 -11.37 -13.35
CA GLY A 14 11.63 -11.36 -12.99
C GLY A 14 12.30 -10.00 -13.03
N GLU A 15 11.61 -8.94 -13.47
CA GLU A 15 12.12 -7.58 -13.45
C GLU A 15 11.47 -6.75 -12.34
N LEU A 16 12.27 -5.94 -11.65
CA LEU A 16 11.76 -4.97 -10.69
C LEU A 16 11.34 -3.69 -11.41
N ARG A 17 10.04 -3.39 -11.38
CA ARG A 17 9.44 -2.16 -11.91
C ARG A 17 9.24 -1.15 -10.77
N GLY A 18 9.52 0.13 -11.01
CA GLY A 18 9.36 1.20 -10.02
C GLY A 18 10.59 2.11 -9.93
N PRO A 19 10.75 2.90 -8.85
CA PRO A 19 9.99 2.85 -7.58
C PRO A 19 8.57 3.42 -7.69
N PHE A 20 7.62 2.83 -6.95
CA PHE A 20 6.24 3.31 -6.83
C PHE A 20 5.95 3.67 -5.36
N LYS A 21 5.12 4.69 -5.16
CA LYS A 21 4.60 5.02 -3.82
C LYS A 21 3.63 3.92 -3.37
N GLU A 22 3.56 3.68 -2.06
CA GLU A 22 2.60 2.75 -1.46
C GLU A 22 1.17 2.96 -1.97
N SER A 23 0.69 4.21 -1.94
CA SER A 23 -0.66 4.57 -2.40
C SER A 23 -0.89 4.24 -3.88
N SER A 24 0.12 4.36 -4.74
CA SER A 24 0.02 3.98 -6.15
C SER A 24 -0.09 2.46 -6.32
N ILE A 25 0.61 1.68 -5.50
CA ILE A 25 0.49 0.22 -5.52
C ILE A 25 -0.88 -0.21 -5.01
N ILE A 26 -1.34 0.32 -3.88
CA ILE A 26 -2.68 0.03 -3.34
C ILE A 26 -3.75 0.34 -4.39
N ASN A 27 -3.67 1.50 -5.04
CA ASN A 27 -4.60 1.86 -6.12
C ASN A 27 -4.48 0.91 -7.31
N GLY A 28 -3.26 0.49 -7.69
CA GLY A 28 -3.02 -0.49 -8.75
C GLY A 28 -3.57 -1.88 -8.42
N ILE A 29 -3.54 -2.29 -7.16
CA ILE A 29 -4.17 -3.55 -6.70
C ILE A 29 -5.68 -3.43 -6.78
N ARG A 30 -6.25 -2.33 -6.26
CA ARG A 30 -7.70 -2.06 -6.28
C ARG A 30 -8.27 -1.96 -7.70
N SER A 31 -7.50 -1.45 -8.66
CA SER A 31 -7.89 -1.37 -10.07
C SER A 31 -7.65 -2.66 -10.86
N GLY A 32 -7.07 -3.71 -10.24
CA GLY A 32 -6.73 -4.97 -10.90
C GLY A 32 -5.49 -4.93 -11.79
N MET A 33 -4.72 -3.84 -11.78
CA MET A 33 -3.47 -3.70 -12.54
C MET A 33 -2.30 -4.46 -11.90
N VAL A 34 -2.30 -4.56 -10.56
CA VAL A 34 -1.29 -5.30 -9.79
C VAL A 34 -1.96 -6.53 -9.18
N PRO A 35 -1.55 -7.76 -9.55
CA PRO A 35 -2.13 -8.96 -8.98
C PRO A 35 -1.75 -9.09 -7.50
N LEU A 36 -2.67 -9.61 -6.68
CA LEU A 36 -2.45 -9.87 -5.25
C LEU A 36 -1.26 -10.80 -4.96
N THR A 37 -0.89 -11.63 -5.93
CA THR A 37 0.26 -12.54 -5.90
C THR A 37 1.57 -11.88 -6.35
N ALA A 38 1.56 -10.60 -6.74
CA ALA A 38 2.77 -9.88 -7.09
C ALA A 38 3.67 -9.75 -5.86
N LYS A 39 4.98 -9.97 -6.06
CA LYS A 39 5.99 -9.67 -5.04
C LYS A 39 6.36 -8.21 -5.11
N LEU A 40 6.44 -7.55 -3.97
CA LEU A 40 6.84 -6.17 -3.80
C LEU A 40 8.14 -6.14 -3.00
N GLN A 41 9.13 -5.38 -3.45
CA GLN A 41 10.34 -5.09 -2.69
C GLN A 41 10.15 -3.77 -1.95
N ASP A 42 10.19 -3.79 -0.63
CA ASP A 42 10.25 -2.60 0.22
C ASP A 42 11.61 -1.92 0.04
N LEU A 43 11.61 -0.62 -0.24
CA LEU A 43 12.84 0.15 -0.48
C LEU A 43 13.48 0.71 0.79
N GLU A 44 12.76 0.73 1.92
CA GLU A 44 13.31 1.09 3.22
C GLU A 44 14.03 -0.10 3.86
N THR A 45 13.43 -1.29 3.83
CA THR A 45 13.97 -2.49 4.49
C THR A 45 14.73 -3.42 3.54
N GLY A 46 14.46 -3.35 2.24
CA GLY A 46 14.98 -4.28 1.23
C GLY A 46 14.27 -5.63 1.18
N GLU A 47 13.28 -5.84 2.04
CA GLU A 47 12.52 -7.09 2.15
C GLU A 47 11.49 -7.25 1.03
N TYR A 48 11.05 -8.49 0.82
CA TYR A 48 10.03 -8.82 -0.16
C TYR A 48 8.73 -9.23 0.54
N ILE A 49 7.64 -8.55 0.21
CA ILE A 49 6.27 -8.85 0.68
C ILE A 49 5.36 -9.22 -0.50
N MET A 50 4.19 -9.79 -0.25
CA MET A 50 3.17 -9.96 -1.30
C MET A 50 2.23 -8.77 -1.33
N ALA A 51 1.73 -8.44 -2.53
CA ALA A 51 0.79 -7.34 -2.73
C ALA A 51 -0.47 -7.46 -1.87
N ARG A 52 -0.96 -8.69 -1.59
CA ARG A 52 -2.09 -8.90 -0.68
C ARG A 52 -1.82 -8.42 0.75
N ASP A 53 -0.60 -8.61 1.25
CA ASP A 53 -0.23 -8.31 2.63
C ASP A 53 -0.24 -6.78 2.83
N LEU A 54 0.12 -6.02 1.79
CA LEU A 54 0.04 -4.56 1.77
C LEU A 54 -1.40 -4.04 1.90
N VAL A 55 -2.40 -4.73 1.33
CA VAL A 55 -3.80 -4.28 1.40
C VAL A 55 -4.47 -4.75 2.70
N ASP A 56 -4.11 -5.91 3.24
CA ASP A 56 -4.63 -6.35 4.53
C ASP A 56 -4.07 -5.53 5.70
N GLU A 57 -2.82 -5.04 5.63
CA GLU A 57 -2.30 -4.07 6.62
C GLU A 57 -3.08 -2.74 6.61
N THR A 58 -3.54 -2.27 5.45
CA THR A 58 -4.34 -1.03 5.37
C THR A 58 -5.74 -1.12 6.00
N LYS A 59 -6.19 -2.31 6.44
CA LYS A 59 -7.43 -2.44 7.21
C LYS A 59 -7.29 -1.99 8.66
N LEU A 60 -6.09 -1.67 9.15
CA LEU A 60 -5.89 -1.33 10.57
C LEU A 60 -5.91 0.18 10.90
N ASP A 61 -5.95 1.09 9.92
CA ASP A 61 -5.84 2.54 10.19
C ASP A 61 -7.08 3.38 9.81
N TYR A 62 -8.15 2.78 9.30
CA TYR A 62 -9.39 3.51 8.96
C TYR A 62 -10.46 3.51 10.05
N ASP A 63 -10.17 2.98 11.24
CA ASP A 63 -11.13 2.91 12.37
C ASP A 63 -10.95 4.02 13.42
N ASN A 64 -10.03 4.97 13.22
CA ASN A 64 -9.73 6.02 14.20
C ASN A 64 -10.02 7.47 13.77
N THR A 65 -10.85 7.67 12.76
CA THR A 65 -11.45 8.99 12.51
C THR A 65 -12.94 8.87 12.27
N ILE A 66 -13.70 8.72 13.36
CA ILE A 66 -15.07 9.25 13.38
C ILE A 66 -14.92 10.74 13.69
N PRO A 67 -15.10 11.67 12.74
CA PRO A 67 -15.52 13.01 13.11
C PRO A 67 -16.98 12.89 13.54
N LEU A 68 -17.22 12.80 14.85
CA LEU A 68 -18.54 13.11 15.39
C LEU A 68 -18.74 14.60 15.13
N PHE A 69 -19.30 14.93 13.97
CA PHE A 69 -19.96 16.21 13.77
C PHE A 69 -21.15 16.22 14.73
N ASP A 70 -20.99 16.88 15.88
CA ASP A 70 -22.10 17.31 16.74
C ASP A 70 -22.85 18.43 15.99
N GLY A 71 -23.71 18.03 15.06
CA GLY A 71 -24.67 18.90 14.39
C GLY A 71 -26.07 18.65 14.95
N ASP A 72 -26.41 19.30 16.05
CA ASP A 72 -27.80 19.42 16.51
C ASP A 72 -28.58 20.34 15.54
N PHE A 73 -29.67 19.82 14.97
CA PHE A 73 -30.69 20.56 14.21
C PHE A 73 -31.87 20.93 15.10
#